data_AF-A0A814RBL5-F1
#
_entry.id   AF-A0A814RBL5-F1
#
_cell.length_a   1.000
_cell.length_b   1.000
_cell.length_c   1.000
_cell.angle_alpha   90.00
_cell.angle_beta   90.00
_cell.angle_gamma   90.00
#
_symmetry.space_group_name_H-M   'P 1'
#
loop_
_entity.id
_entity.type
_entity.pdbx_description
1 polymer ?
#
loop_
_entity_poly.entity_id
_entity_poly.type
_entity_poly.pdbx_seq_one_letter_code
_entity_poly.pdbx_strand_id
1 'polypeptide(L)'
;MVVPTSSASESLCSNDILSWKFPKALGCYTLIGRSRADDATSLFIPELDILFDCGCLVTATRPLHIFITHTHLDHCLDITRLWSKSRIPQVYLPISAVQPVKDYIRKCQVLTMVKEIDPDPAQWVPSHELIGVKPDDLFDFRKTMKIRVFEMDYSVPCCGYGFYERRQKLKKEYEHLSSKDIGKMKQENKNLELGEERIVPLFVFMGDTTVSIFNRYENEVFQFPLIIVECSYIDSILHKEPASEGKHIIWNSTVCGREKETDLHPLLLADPNSSLNKLSQPQISYTAKEEMITKLKEYYHDNEPELRQVEEFDQAYSSEDVIRWYVRPFIFRPITQALRMQDAGQIHAYRFLINDLRLMILQEYEQIKDFVEHLTVYRSGQFSNDEFEQMKNNIGNTITKNEFWSTTRSREIALMFAKSCDPTSGRKSVLFEITFDAKSSAVIADISRRSDYPDESEMLFDLGTTFEIQSIHLEEASNLWIIKLKTN
;
A
#
# COMPACT_ATOMS: atom_id res chain seq x y z
N MET A 1 -2.30 -30.24 -36.98
CA MET A 1 -1.36 -29.72 -35.96
C MET A 1 -2.09 -28.61 -35.24
N VAL A 2 -2.69 -28.94 -34.09
CA VAL A 2 -3.41 -28.00 -33.24
C VAL A 2 -2.39 -27.44 -32.26
N VAL A 3 -2.19 -26.12 -32.30
CA VAL A 3 -1.36 -25.38 -31.34
C VAL A 3 -1.96 -25.59 -29.94
N PRO A 4 -1.18 -25.93 -28.90
CA PRO A 4 -1.75 -26.09 -27.56
C PRO A 4 -2.27 -24.73 -27.09
N THR A 5 -3.57 -24.68 -26.84
CA THR A 5 -4.24 -23.61 -26.11
C THR A 5 -3.65 -23.50 -24.70
N SER A 6 -3.49 -22.25 -24.26
CA SER A 6 -3.04 -21.84 -22.93
C SER A 6 -3.55 -22.76 -21.82
N SER A 7 -2.66 -23.13 -20.90
CA SER A 7 -3.05 -23.91 -19.72
C SER A 7 -3.96 -23.08 -18.84
N ALA A 8 -4.94 -23.72 -18.19
CA ALA A 8 -5.90 -23.13 -17.25
C ALA A 8 -5.28 -22.37 -16.05
N SER A 9 -3.94 -22.30 -15.95
CA SER A 9 -3.18 -21.43 -15.05
C SER A 9 -3.06 -19.99 -15.53
N GLU A 10 -3.14 -19.73 -16.85
CA GLU A 10 -3.06 -18.36 -17.40
C GLU A 10 -4.39 -17.60 -17.29
N SER A 11 -5.51 -18.31 -17.06
CA SER A 11 -6.84 -17.70 -16.99
C SER A 11 -7.31 -17.30 -15.59
N LEU A 12 -6.42 -17.27 -14.59
CA LEU A 12 -6.76 -16.95 -13.19
C LEU A 12 -5.87 -15.88 -12.52
N CYS A 13 -5.04 -15.14 -13.26
CA CYS A 13 -4.29 -14.01 -12.72
C CYS A 13 -4.81 -12.70 -13.31
N SER A 14 -5.44 -11.87 -12.48
CA SER A 14 -5.83 -10.49 -12.82
C SER A 14 -4.62 -9.57 -12.96
N ASN A 15 -4.84 -8.33 -13.42
CA ASN A 15 -3.85 -7.27 -13.62
C ASN A 15 -3.06 -6.82 -12.36
N ASP A 16 -3.13 -7.54 -11.22
CA ASP A 16 -2.71 -7.05 -9.90
C ASP A 16 -1.61 -7.89 -9.22
N ILE A 17 -0.91 -8.76 -9.95
CA ILE A 17 0.29 -9.46 -9.42
C ILE A 17 1.53 -8.67 -9.81
N LEU A 18 2.31 -8.31 -8.80
CA LEU A 18 3.43 -7.40 -8.91
C LEU A 18 4.73 -8.16 -8.71
N SER A 19 5.81 -7.63 -9.25
CA SER A 19 7.14 -8.25 -9.18
C SER A 19 8.20 -7.20 -8.88
N TRP A 20 8.95 -7.41 -7.80
CA TRP A 20 10.03 -6.54 -7.38
C TRP A 20 11.31 -7.33 -7.12
N LYS A 21 12.47 -6.76 -7.44
CA LYS A 21 13.77 -7.40 -7.19
C LYS A 21 14.43 -6.83 -5.96
N PHE A 22 14.96 -7.70 -5.11
CA PHE A 22 15.74 -7.31 -3.94
C PHE A 22 16.94 -6.44 -4.33
N PRO A 23 17.41 -5.56 -3.43
CA PRO A 23 18.63 -4.81 -3.66
C PRO A 23 19.78 -5.77 -3.90
N LYS A 24 20.64 -5.48 -4.89
CA LYS A 24 21.75 -6.37 -5.28
C LYS A 24 22.65 -6.79 -4.10
N ALA A 25 22.78 -5.93 -3.08
CA ALA A 25 23.56 -6.20 -1.88
C ALA A 25 22.99 -7.35 -1.01
N LEU A 26 21.70 -7.66 -1.15
CA LEU A 26 20.98 -8.68 -0.39
C LEU A 26 20.75 -9.98 -1.19
N GLY A 27 21.31 -10.05 -2.39
CA GLY A 27 21.21 -11.19 -3.29
C GLY A 27 20.32 -10.92 -4.50
N CYS A 28 20.17 -11.95 -5.34
CA CYS A 28 19.34 -11.91 -6.54
C CYS A 28 17.99 -12.57 -6.27
N TYR A 29 17.25 -12.06 -5.29
CA TYR A 29 15.90 -12.55 -4.98
C TYR A 29 14.83 -11.70 -5.65
N THR A 30 13.71 -12.33 -5.99
CA THR A 30 12.54 -11.68 -6.58
C THR A 30 11.35 -11.88 -5.65
N LEU A 31 10.62 -10.81 -5.35
CA LEU A 31 9.36 -10.85 -4.62
C LEU A 31 8.21 -10.70 -5.61
N ILE A 32 7.36 -11.70 -5.69
CA ILE A 32 6.22 -11.74 -6.60
C ILE A 32 4.95 -11.88 -5.77
N GLY A 33 3.99 -10.98 -5.90
CA GLY A 33 2.81 -11.09 -5.05
C GLY A 33 1.72 -10.06 -5.27
N ARG A 34 0.67 -10.23 -4.47
CA ARG A 34 -0.46 -9.32 -4.32
C ARG A 34 -0.64 -9.08 -2.82
N SER A 35 -0.87 -7.82 -2.45
CA SER A 35 -1.17 -7.43 -1.09
C SER A 35 -2.23 -6.34 -1.15
N ARG A 36 -3.45 -6.67 -0.72
CA ARG A 36 -4.56 -5.73 -0.64
C ARG A 36 -5.34 -6.02 0.64
N ALA A 37 -5.41 -5.02 1.51
CA ALA A 37 -6.12 -5.09 2.78
C ALA A 37 -7.55 -5.61 2.62
N ASP A 38 -7.96 -6.50 3.53
CA ASP A 38 -9.24 -7.20 3.57
C ASP A 38 -9.59 -8.08 2.35
N ASP A 39 -8.70 -8.19 1.36
CA ASP A 39 -8.91 -8.99 0.14
C ASP A 39 -7.96 -10.18 0.10
N ALA A 40 -6.66 -9.93 -0.07
CA ALA A 40 -5.65 -10.98 -0.09
C ALA A 40 -4.21 -10.45 0.04
N THR A 41 -3.42 -11.16 0.83
CA THR A 41 -1.97 -11.03 0.93
C THR A 41 -1.30 -12.37 0.62
N SER A 42 -0.43 -12.37 -0.39
CA SER A 42 0.41 -13.49 -0.79
C SER A 42 1.68 -12.98 -1.48
N LEU A 43 2.85 -13.25 -0.89
CA LEU A 43 4.14 -12.80 -1.41
C LEU A 43 5.11 -13.97 -1.56
N PHE A 44 5.58 -14.21 -2.77
CA PHE A 44 6.39 -15.37 -3.13
C PHE A 44 7.83 -14.98 -3.49
N ILE A 45 8.81 -15.68 -2.92
CA ILE A 45 10.21 -15.62 -3.30
C ILE A 45 10.60 -16.94 -3.98
N PRO A 46 10.62 -17.01 -5.33
CA PRO A 46 10.92 -18.24 -6.06
C PRO A 46 12.28 -18.85 -5.74
N GLU A 47 13.31 -18.01 -5.58
CA GLU A 47 14.68 -18.47 -5.37
C GLU A 47 14.88 -19.12 -4.00
N LEU A 48 14.05 -18.74 -3.03
CA LEU A 48 14.01 -19.37 -1.71
C LEU A 48 12.93 -20.45 -1.63
N ASP A 49 12.00 -20.50 -2.60
CA ASP A 49 10.80 -21.34 -2.58
C ASP A 49 9.99 -21.12 -1.30
N ILE A 50 9.84 -19.83 -0.96
CA ILE A 50 9.15 -19.33 0.23
C ILE A 50 7.94 -18.54 -0.22
N LEU A 51 6.78 -18.89 0.31
CA LEU A 51 5.56 -18.09 0.22
C LEU A 51 5.26 -17.50 1.59
N PHE A 52 5.03 -16.19 1.64
CA PHE A 52 4.53 -15.48 2.80
C PHE A 52 3.04 -15.23 2.63
N ASP A 53 2.26 -15.69 3.60
CA ASP A 53 0.80 -15.73 3.55
C ASP A 53 0.24 -16.41 2.28
N CYS A 54 -1.05 -16.69 2.28
CA CYS A 54 -1.72 -17.45 1.23
C CYS A 54 -3.19 -17.03 1.13
N GLY A 55 -3.45 -15.72 1.03
CA GLY A 55 -4.78 -15.19 0.74
C GLY A 55 -5.25 -15.51 -0.67
N CYS A 56 -4.32 -15.47 -1.63
CA CYS A 56 -4.58 -15.78 -3.03
C CYS A 56 -3.41 -16.56 -3.68
N LEU A 57 -3.64 -17.15 -4.84
CA LEU A 57 -2.57 -17.75 -5.64
C LEU A 57 -1.84 -16.69 -6.49
N VAL A 58 -0.54 -16.51 -6.23
CA VAL A 58 0.33 -15.57 -6.97
C VAL A 58 1.36 -16.25 -7.87
N THR A 59 1.36 -17.59 -7.88
CA THR A 59 2.25 -18.40 -8.69
C THR A 59 1.55 -19.67 -9.16
N ALA A 60 1.92 -20.14 -10.36
CA ALA A 60 1.50 -21.45 -10.87
C ALA A 60 2.31 -22.61 -10.24
N THR A 61 3.48 -22.32 -9.65
CA THR A 61 4.25 -23.30 -8.88
C THR A 61 3.58 -23.59 -7.54
N ARG A 62 3.92 -24.72 -6.91
CA ARG A 62 3.51 -25.03 -5.54
C ARG A 62 4.70 -24.81 -4.60
N PRO A 63 4.74 -23.70 -3.85
CA PRO A 63 5.82 -23.42 -2.92
C PRO A 63 5.92 -24.51 -1.85
N LEU A 64 7.14 -24.92 -1.49
CA LEU A 64 7.34 -25.92 -0.43
C LEU A 64 7.22 -25.31 0.96
N HIS A 65 7.72 -24.10 1.18
CA HIS A 65 7.71 -23.48 2.50
C HIS A 65 6.76 -22.29 2.50
N ILE A 66 5.76 -22.34 3.37
CA ILE A 66 4.70 -21.35 3.48
C ILE A 66 4.76 -20.80 4.90
N PHE A 67 4.93 -19.49 5.05
CA PHE A 67 4.99 -18.80 6.33
C PHE A 67 3.75 -17.94 6.47
N ILE A 68 2.80 -18.42 7.28
CA ILE A 68 1.55 -17.74 7.59
C ILE A 68 1.78 -16.86 8.82
N THR A 69 1.55 -15.56 8.70
CA THR A 69 1.70 -14.60 9.79
C THR A 69 0.59 -14.78 10.81
N HIS A 70 -0.66 -14.85 10.35
CA HIS A 70 -1.86 -15.05 11.15
C HIS A 70 -2.99 -15.67 10.32
N THR A 71 -4.15 -15.94 10.94
CA THR A 71 -5.22 -16.75 10.33
C THR A 71 -6.46 -15.96 9.89
N HIS A 72 -6.33 -14.68 9.55
CA HIS A 72 -7.39 -14.03 8.78
C HIS A 72 -7.45 -14.64 7.38
N LEU A 73 -8.64 -14.63 6.78
CA LEU A 73 -8.89 -15.37 5.53
C LEU A 73 -8.06 -14.81 4.38
N ASP A 74 -7.94 -13.50 4.28
CA ASP A 74 -7.08 -12.80 3.35
C ASP A 74 -5.57 -13.13 3.52
N HIS A 75 -5.17 -13.87 4.55
CA HIS A 75 -3.79 -14.37 4.72
C HIS A 75 -3.65 -15.90 4.63
N CYS A 76 -4.73 -16.69 4.65
CA CYS A 76 -4.61 -18.16 4.63
C CYS A 76 -5.71 -18.94 3.89
N LEU A 77 -6.68 -18.25 3.27
CA LEU A 77 -7.84 -18.88 2.62
C LEU A 77 -7.44 -19.94 1.59
N ASP A 78 -6.47 -19.60 0.74
CA ASP A 78 -6.07 -20.40 -0.42
C ASP A 78 -5.05 -21.51 -0.08
N ILE A 79 -4.70 -21.69 1.19
CA ILE A 79 -3.71 -22.69 1.63
C ILE A 79 -4.03 -24.10 1.12
N THR A 80 -5.32 -24.47 1.09
CA THR A 80 -5.77 -25.79 0.63
C THR A 80 -5.50 -26.06 -0.85
N ARG A 81 -5.29 -25.01 -1.65
CA ARG A 81 -5.00 -25.11 -3.09
C ARG A 81 -3.54 -25.47 -3.36
N LEU A 82 -2.65 -25.29 -2.39
CA LEU A 82 -1.22 -25.63 -2.50
C LEU A 82 -0.92 -27.11 -2.28
N TRP A 83 -1.95 -27.94 -2.11
CA TRP A 83 -1.82 -29.37 -1.89
C TRP A 83 -0.96 -30.09 -2.95
N SER A 84 -0.05 -30.94 -2.48
CA SER A 84 0.77 -31.82 -3.30
C SER A 84 1.13 -33.12 -2.57
N LYS A 85 1.00 -34.27 -3.26
CA LYS A 85 1.40 -35.59 -2.75
C LYS A 85 2.89 -35.89 -2.91
N SER A 86 3.55 -35.32 -3.92
CA SER A 86 4.97 -35.56 -4.21
C SER A 86 5.90 -34.63 -3.45
N ARG A 87 5.38 -33.47 -3.04
CA ARG A 87 6.12 -32.41 -2.37
C ARG A 87 5.21 -31.75 -1.34
N ILE A 88 5.03 -32.41 -0.19
CA ILE A 88 4.11 -31.97 0.86
C ILE A 88 4.54 -30.59 1.34
N PRO A 89 3.68 -29.55 1.21
CA PRO A 89 4.01 -28.21 1.67
C PRO A 89 4.17 -28.16 3.19
N GLN A 90 5.20 -27.45 3.63
CA GLN A 90 5.48 -27.13 5.03
C GLN A 90 4.93 -25.75 5.36
N VAL A 91 3.97 -25.71 6.25
CA VAL A 91 3.27 -24.48 6.66
C VAL A 91 3.73 -24.13 8.07
N TYR A 92 4.47 -23.04 8.18
CA TYR A 92 4.86 -22.42 9.44
C TYR A 92 3.79 -21.39 9.82
N LEU A 93 3.24 -21.49 11.03
CA LEU A 93 2.14 -20.64 11.49
C LEU A 93 2.14 -20.56 13.02
N PRO A 94 1.49 -19.55 13.64
CA PRO A 94 1.39 -19.46 15.10
C PRO A 94 0.94 -20.79 15.71
N ILE A 95 1.58 -21.25 16.79
CA ILE A 95 1.29 -22.58 17.36
C ILE A 95 -0.19 -22.77 17.75
N SER A 96 -0.86 -21.69 18.14
CA SER A 96 -2.30 -21.68 18.44
C SER A 96 -3.18 -21.94 17.21
N ALA A 97 -2.68 -21.64 16.01
CA ALA A 97 -3.38 -21.79 14.74
C ALA A 97 -3.28 -23.19 14.13
N VAL A 98 -2.34 -24.04 14.60
CA VAL A 98 -2.11 -25.38 14.03
C VAL A 98 -3.39 -26.21 14.01
N GLN A 99 -4.12 -26.28 15.12
CA GLN A 99 -5.33 -27.10 15.21
C GLN A 99 -6.50 -26.51 14.40
N PRO A 100 -6.84 -25.20 14.51
CA PRO A 100 -7.85 -24.58 13.63
C PRO A 100 -7.59 -24.77 12.13
N VAL A 101 -6.35 -24.55 11.67
CA VAL A 101 -5.99 -24.71 10.26
C VAL A 101 -6.04 -26.19 9.83
N LYS A 102 -5.63 -27.11 10.71
CA LYS A 102 -5.80 -28.55 10.47
C LYS A 102 -7.26 -28.93 10.27
N ASP A 103 -8.16 -28.40 11.10
CA ASP A 103 -9.59 -28.64 11.01
C ASP A 103 -10.19 -28.03 9.75
N TYR A 104 -9.78 -26.81 9.37
CA TYR A 104 -10.15 -26.17 8.10
C TYR A 104 -9.76 -27.03 6.89
N ILE A 105 -8.48 -27.43 6.80
CA ILE A 105 -7.98 -28.30 5.73
C ILE A 105 -8.78 -29.61 5.69
N ARG A 106 -9.03 -30.23 6.85
CA ARG A 106 -9.81 -31.46 6.96
C ARG A 106 -11.22 -31.27 6.42
N LYS A 107 -11.91 -30.17 6.75
CA LYS A 107 -13.26 -29.89 6.26
C LYS A 107 -13.28 -29.66 4.75
N CYS A 108 -12.30 -28.96 4.18
CA CYS A 108 -12.18 -28.80 2.73
C CYS A 108 -11.96 -30.14 2.00
N GLN A 109 -11.19 -31.06 2.61
CA GLN A 109 -11.02 -32.41 2.07
C GLN A 109 -12.33 -33.21 2.08
N VAL A 110 -13.13 -33.12 3.15
CA VAL A 110 -14.47 -33.76 3.22
C VAL A 110 -15.36 -33.28 2.07
N LEU A 111 -15.41 -31.96 1.83
CA LEU A 111 -16.21 -31.37 0.76
C LEU A 111 -15.78 -31.88 -0.63
N THR A 112 -14.47 -32.07 -0.83
CA THR A 112 -13.93 -32.53 -2.12
C THR A 112 -14.19 -34.02 -2.37
N MET A 113 -14.20 -34.85 -1.32
CA MET A 113 -14.30 -36.31 -1.46
C MET A 113 -15.74 -36.85 -1.50
N VAL A 114 -16.75 -36.04 -1.15
CA VAL A 114 -18.19 -36.41 -1.14
C VAL A 114 -18.45 -37.77 -0.46
N LYS A 115 -17.74 -38.04 0.63
CA LYS A 115 -17.90 -39.23 1.47
C LYS A 115 -17.78 -38.82 2.93
N GLU A 116 -18.54 -39.48 3.80
CA GLU A 116 -18.22 -39.49 5.23
C GLU A 116 -16.80 -40.03 5.35
N ILE A 117 -15.85 -39.17 5.72
CA ILE A 117 -14.50 -39.62 6.02
C ILE A 117 -14.64 -40.43 7.31
N ASP A 118 -14.56 -41.76 7.18
CA ASP A 118 -14.36 -42.67 8.29
C ASP A 118 -13.20 -42.11 9.13
N PRO A 119 -13.38 -41.79 10.41
CA PRO A 119 -12.39 -41.10 11.23
C PRO A 119 -11.10 -41.91 11.46
N ASP A 120 -10.96 -43.11 10.89
CA ASP A 120 -9.73 -43.90 10.94
C ASP A 120 -8.51 -43.07 10.44
N PRO A 121 -7.59 -42.68 11.35
CA PRO A 121 -6.39 -41.93 11.01
C PRO A 121 -5.49 -42.64 9.99
N ALA A 122 -5.63 -43.96 9.82
CA ALA A 122 -4.83 -44.76 8.89
C ALA A 122 -5.09 -44.47 7.40
N GLN A 123 -6.24 -43.85 7.06
CA GLN A 123 -6.55 -43.45 5.68
C GLN A 123 -6.21 -41.98 5.37
N TRP A 124 -5.71 -41.24 6.36
CA TRP A 124 -5.38 -39.83 6.20
C TRP A 124 -4.07 -39.66 5.41
N VAL A 125 -4.16 -39.06 4.22
CA VAL A 125 -2.97 -38.63 3.46
C VAL A 125 -2.66 -37.18 3.87
N PRO A 126 -1.53 -36.90 4.53
CA PRO A 126 -1.15 -35.54 4.89
C PRO A 126 -1.09 -34.67 3.62
N SER A 127 -1.91 -33.63 3.56
CA SER A 127 -1.91 -32.68 2.45
C SER A 127 -0.91 -31.54 2.66
N HIS A 128 -0.62 -31.24 3.93
CA HIS A 128 0.27 -30.20 4.42
C HIS A 128 0.93 -30.69 5.71
N GLU A 129 2.18 -30.31 5.93
CA GLU A 129 2.87 -30.44 7.20
C GLU A 129 2.72 -29.11 7.95
N LEU A 130 1.95 -29.09 9.03
CA LEU A 130 1.72 -27.88 9.83
C LEU A 130 2.73 -27.80 10.98
N ILE A 131 3.51 -26.72 11.01
CA ILE A 131 4.62 -26.49 11.93
C ILE A 131 4.28 -25.26 12.77
N GLY A 132 3.87 -25.51 14.02
CA GLY A 132 3.54 -24.45 14.96
C GLY A 132 4.79 -23.74 15.48
N VAL A 133 4.87 -22.42 15.27
CA VAL A 133 5.95 -21.57 15.80
C VAL A 133 5.48 -20.72 16.98
N LYS A 134 6.43 -20.32 17.83
CA LYS A 134 6.21 -19.44 18.97
C LYS A 134 7.05 -18.16 18.83
N PRO A 135 6.60 -17.04 19.41
CA PRO A 135 7.48 -15.91 19.66
C PRO A 135 8.80 -16.35 20.27
N ASP A 136 9.88 -15.71 19.82
CA ASP A 136 11.25 -15.97 20.28
C ASP A 136 11.90 -17.26 19.79
N ASP A 137 11.19 -18.06 18.99
CA ASP A 137 11.80 -19.18 18.29
C ASP A 137 12.92 -18.68 17.35
N LEU A 138 14.07 -19.35 17.42
CA LEU A 138 15.19 -19.22 16.49
C LEU A 138 15.57 -20.62 16.00
N PHE A 139 15.23 -20.95 14.77
CA PHE A 139 15.39 -22.31 14.25
C PHE A 139 16.12 -22.38 12.92
N ASP A 140 16.56 -23.59 12.61
CA ASP A 140 17.34 -23.91 11.43
C ASP A 140 16.39 -24.20 10.28
N PHE A 141 16.29 -23.28 9.33
CA PHE A 141 15.44 -23.46 8.16
C PHE A 141 16.17 -24.21 7.04
N ARG A 142 17.42 -23.81 6.76
CA ARG A 142 18.31 -24.46 5.79
C ARG A 142 19.74 -24.43 6.30
N LYS A 143 20.62 -25.21 5.68
CA LYS A 143 22.07 -25.19 5.99
C LYS A 143 22.68 -23.79 5.92
N THR A 144 22.08 -22.89 5.14
CA THR A 144 22.54 -21.52 4.91
C THR A 144 21.70 -20.47 5.63
N MET A 145 20.61 -20.83 6.32
CA MET A 145 19.64 -19.84 6.81
C MET A 145 18.99 -20.25 8.14
N LYS A 146 18.87 -19.29 9.06
CA LYS A 146 18.05 -19.39 10.27
C LYS A 146 16.84 -18.46 10.17
N ILE A 147 15.78 -18.79 10.91
CA ILE A 147 14.58 -17.97 11.02
C ILE A 147 14.31 -17.63 12.48
N ARG A 148 14.03 -16.36 12.73
CA ARG A 148 13.62 -15.76 14.00
C ARG A 148 12.15 -15.39 13.94
N VAL A 149 11.37 -15.75 14.96
CA VAL A 149 9.91 -15.51 14.99
C VAL A 149 9.56 -14.39 15.97
N PHE A 150 9.12 -13.24 15.45
CA PHE A 150 8.74 -12.08 16.25
C PHE A 150 7.25 -12.12 16.60
N GLU A 151 6.88 -11.63 17.78
CA GLU A 151 5.48 -11.40 18.15
C GLU A 151 5.01 -10.05 17.62
N MET A 152 4.03 -10.07 16.72
CA MET A 152 3.44 -8.85 16.15
C MET A 152 2.33 -8.34 17.05
N ASP A 153 2.17 -7.02 17.11
CA ASP A 153 1.03 -6.40 17.78
C ASP A 153 -0.18 -6.39 16.84
N TYR A 154 -1.04 -7.39 16.99
CA TYR A 154 -2.24 -7.55 16.17
C TYR A 154 -3.43 -8.10 16.99
N SER A 155 -4.60 -8.26 16.36
CA SER A 155 -5.85 -8.66 17.03
C SER A 155 -5.92 -10.15 17.36
N VAL A 156 -5.23 -10.98 16.58
CA VAL A 156 -5.06 -12.43 16.78
C VAL A 156 -3.57 -12.76 16.93
N PRO A 157 -3.20 -13.97 17.39
CA PRO A 157 -1.80 -14.40 17.38
C PRO A 157 -1.19 -14.22 15.98
N CYS A 158 -0.21 -13.32 15.90
CA CYS A 158 0.43 -12.93 14.65
C CYS A 158 1.96 -13.00 14.82
N CYS A 159 2.62 -13.59 13.84
CA CYS A 159 4.05 -13.81 13.81
C CYS A 159 4.71 -13.05 12.66
N GLY A 160 5.80 -12.36 12.98
CA GLY A 160 6.76 -11.86 11.98
C GLY A 160 7.93 -12.83 11.81
N TYR A 161 8.49 -12.92 10.62
CA TYR A 161 9.57 -13.86 10.27
C TYR A 161 10.82 -13.12 9.82
N GLY A 162 11.86 -13.15 10.66
CA GLY A 162 13.20 -12.64 10.35
C GLY A 162 14.11 -13.70 9.79
N PHE A 163 14.68 -13.46 8.62
CA PHE A 163 15.58 -14.38 7.92
C PHE A 163 17.03 -13.96 8.11
N TYR A 164 17.87 -14.89 8.56
CA TYR A 164 19.30 -14.68 8.75
C TYR A 164 20.11 -15.62 7.88
N GLU A 165 21.06 -15.07 7.13
CA GLU A 165 22.06 -15.86 6.41
C GLU A 165 23.14 -16.36 7.37
N ARG A 166 23.50 -17.64 7.26
CA ARG A 166 24.66 -18.20 7.95
C ARG A 166 25.92 -17.92 7.14
N ARG A 167 26.87 -17.25 7.77
CA ARG A 167 28.22 -17.02 7.23
C ARG A 167 29.26 -17.65 8.13
N GLN A 168 30.30 -18.20 7.51
CA GLN A 168 31.52 -18.58 8.21
C GLN A 168 32.47 -17.39 8.18
N LYS A 169 32.76 -16.81 9.35
CA LYS A 169 33.78 -15.77 9.49
C LYS A 169 34.94 -16.30 10.30
N LEU A 170 36.13 -15.75 10.06
CA LEU A 170 37.30 -16.08 10.86
C LEU A 170 37.05 -15.63 12.32
N LYS A 171 37.48 -16.42 13.31
CA LYS A 171 37.40 -16.00 14.72
C LYS A 171 38.24 -14.75 14.93
N LYS A 172 37.82 -13.88 15.86
CA LYS A 172 38.48 -12.59 16.13
C LYS A 172 39.97 -12.75 16.43
N GLU A 173 40.38 -13.81 17.13
CA GLU A 173 41.80 -14.06 17.42
C GLU A 173 42.65 -14.36 16.18
N TYR A 174 42.05 -14.61 15.02
CA TYR A 174 42.79 -14.88 13.78
C TYR A 174 42.66 -13.76 12.74
N GLU A 175 41.82 -12.73 12.95
CA GLU A 175 41.54 -11.66 11.96
C GLU A 175 42.81 -10.86 11.58
N HIS A 176 43.82 -10.84 12.45
CA HIS A 176 45.10 -10.15 12.22
C HIS A 176 46.12 -10.98 11.40
N LEU A 177 45.85 -12.26 11.16
CA LEU A 177 46.76 -13.16 10.46
C LEU A 177 46.56 -13.09 8.95
N SER A 178 47.65 -13.24 8.19
CA SER A 178 47.57 -13.28 6.74
C SER A 178 46.92 -14.58 6.25
N SER A 179 46.28 -14.57 5.08
CA SER A 179 45.71 -15.78 4.46
C SER A 179 46.75 -16.91 4.30
N LYS A 180 48.03 -16.55 4.15
CA LYS A 180 49.13 -17.51 4.04
C LYS A 180 49.43 -18.18 5.37
N ASP A 181 49.41 -17.42 6.47
CA ASP A 181 49.64 -17.95 7.82
C ASP A 181 48.47 -18.81 8.29
N ILE A 182 47.24 -18.38 8.01
CA ILE A 182 46.01 -19.17 8.25
C ILE A 182 46.07 -20.50 7.48
N GLY A 183 46.51 -20.46 6.22
CA GLY A 183 46.69 -21.66 5.40
C GLY A 183 47.73 -22.63 5.99
N LYS A 184 48.84 -22.11 6.51
CA LYS A 184 49.89 -22.90 7.16
C LYS A 184 49.40 -23.53 8.47
N MET A 185 48.72 -22.76 9.31
CA MET A 185 48.14 -23.25 10.57
C MET A 185 47.11 -24.37 10.35
N LYS A 186 46.30 -24.27 9.29
CA LYS A 186 45.34 -25.32 8.91
C LYS A 186 46.02 -26.60 8.38
N GLN A 187 47.19 -26.48 7.76
CA GLN A 187 47.99 -27.63 7.33
C GLN A 187 48.66 -28.33 8.52
N GLU A 188 49.16 -27.56 9.48
CA GLU A 188 49.80 -28.06 10.70
C GLU A 188 48.80 -28.69 11.68
N ASN A 189 47.58 -28.16 11.76
CA ASN A 189 46.50 -28.72 12.56
C ASN A 189 45.19 -28.78 11.76
N LYS A 190 44.89 -29.95 11.19
CA LYS A 190 43.68 -30.18 10.39
C LYS A 190 42.37 -30.02 11.16
N ASN A 191 42.38 -30.14 12.49
CA ASN A 191 41.20 -29.99 13.35
C ASN A 191 41.05 -28.57 13.90
N LEU A 192 41.89 -27.62 13.47
CA LEU A 192 41.84 -26.25 13.93
C LEU A 192 40.60 -25.53 13.37
N GLU A 193 39.66 -25.22 14.25
CA GLU A 193 38.48 -24.42 13.94
C GLU A 193 38.82 -22.93 13.88
N LEU A 194 39.23 -22.51 12.67
CA LEU A 194 39.60 -21.13 12.36
C LEU A 194 38.38 -20.20 12.19
N GLY A 195 37.23 -20.77 11.86
CA GLY A 195 35.98 -20.04 11.66
C GLY A 195 35.03 -20.15 12.83
N GLU A 196 34.19 -19.14 12.99
CA GLU A 196 32.97 -19.19 13.78
C GLU A 196 31.77 -18.95 12.86
N GLU A 197 30.66 -19.63 13.17
CA GLU A 197 29.39 -19.34 12.54
C GLU A 197 28.90 -17.99 13.06
N ARG A 198 28.57 -17.08 12.13
CA ARG A 198 27.83 -15.87 12.42
C ARG A 198 26.55 -15.86 11.59
N ILE A 199 25.44 -15.51 12.23
CA ILE A 199 24.19 -15.23 11.53
C ILE A 199 24.14 -13.74 11.19
N VAL A 200 23.76 -13.43 9.96
CA VAL A 200 23.70 -12.07 9.44
C VAL A 200 22.26 -11.79 9.02
N PRO A 201 21.61 -10.73 9.52
CA PRO A 201 20.25 -10.37 9.09
C PRO A 201 20.18 -10.19 7.57
N LEU A 202 19.14 -10.77 6.95
CA LEU A 202 18.94 -10.72 5.50
C LEU A 202 17.68 -9.92 5.13
N PHE A 203 16.52 -10.31 5.64
CA PHE A 203 15.29 -9.53 5.54
C PHE A 203 14.29 -9.99 6.60
N VAL A 204 13.27 -9.18 6.89
CA VAL A 204 12.17 -9.53 7.80
C VAL A 204 10.83 -9.27 7.14
N PHE A 205 9.89 -10.20 7.29
CA PHE A 205 8.49 -10.04 6.90
C PHE A 205 7.62 -9.98 8.15
N MET A 206 6.90 -8.88 8.34
CA MET A 206 6.18 -8.62 9.59
C MET A 206 4.70 -9.00 9.56
N GLY A 207 4.08 -9.08 8.37
CA GLY A 207 2.62 -9.20 8.29
C GLY A 207 1.91 -7.99 8.89
N ASP A 208 0.65 -8.20 9.29
CA ASP A 208 -0.20 -7.19 9.91
C ASP A 208 0.25 -6.84 11.32
N THR A 209 0.41 -5.55 11.60
CA THR A 209 0.84 -5.08 12.91
C THR A 209 0.69 -3.56 13.10
N THR A 210 1.11 -3.04 14.26
CA THR A 210 1.18 -1.61 14.54
C THR A 210 2.62 -1.11 14.61
N VAL A 211 2.80 0.22 14.63
CA VAL A 211 4.11 0.86 14.81
C VAL A 211 4.79 0.50 16.15
N SER A 212 4.07 -0.11 17.11
CA SER A 212 4.61 -0.48 18.41
C SER A 212 5.76 -1.50 18.30
N ILE A 213 5.77 -2.33 17.25
CA ILE A 213 6.80 -3.37 17.04
C ILE A 213 8.20 -2.77 16.90
N PHE A 214 8.29 -1.57 16.30
CA PHE A 214 9.57 -0.91 16.07
C PHE A 214 10.22 -0.43 17.36
N ASN A 215 9.41 -0.12 18.38
CA ASN A 215 9.92 0.18 19.71
C ASN A 215 10.17 -1.12 20.50
N ARG A 216 9.31 -2.13 20.36
CA ARG A 216 9.47 -3.42 21.03
C ARG A 216 10.77 -4.13 20.66
N TYR A 217 11.13 -4.10 19.37
CA TYR A 217 12.29 -4.80 18.81
C TYR A 217 13.30 -3.84 18.20
N GLU A 218 13.40 -2.61 18.70
CA GLU A 218 14.28 -1.56 18.18
C GLU A 218 15.72 -2.07 17.95
N ASN A 219 16.25 -2.82 18.92
CA ASN A 219 17.63 -3.32 18.84
C ASN A 219 17.84 -4.47 17.85
N GLU A 220 16.79 -5.12 17.32
CA GLU A 220 16.90 -6.34 16.50
C GLU A 220 16.35 -6.12 15.08
N VAL A 221 15.14 -5.56 14.98
CA VAL A 221 14.45 -5.33 13.69
C VAL A 221 15.25 -4.38 12.79
N PHE A 222 15.85 -3.33 13.34
CA PHE A 222 16.64 -2.38 12.55
C PHE A 222 18.02 -2.91 12.15
N GLN A 223 18.40 -4.12 12.56
CA GLN A 223 19.58 -4.78 12.02
C GLN A 223 19.32 -5.42 10.64
N PHE A 224 18.06 -5.64 10.27
CA PHE A 224 17.70 -6.24 8.99
C PHE A 224 17.83 -5.23 7.86
N PRO A 225 18.61 -5.54 6.80
CA PRO A 225 18.84 -4.61 5.69
C PRO A 225 17.60 -4.34 4.82
N LEU A 226 16.55 -5.17 4.97
CA LEU A 226 15.27 -5.08 4.29
C LEU A 226 14.15 -5.45 5.26
N ILE A 227 13.19 -4.54 5.44
CA ILE A 227 11.99 -4.74 6.24
C ILE A 227 10.79 -4.71 5.30
N ILE A 228 10.00 -5.78 5.32
CA ILE A 228 8.73 -5.90 4.60
C ILE A 228 7.61 -5.85 5.64
N VAL A 229 6.83 -4.77 5.60
CA VAL A 229 5.80 -4.45 6.59
C VAL A 229 4.55 -3.92 5.91
N GLU A 230 3.40 -4.16 6.52
CA GLU A 230 2.12 -3.62 6.06
C GLU A 230 2.06 -2.08 6.17
N CYS A 231 1.12 -1.50 5.42
CA CYS A 231 0.72 -0.13 5.60
C CYS A 231 -0.71 0.05 5.09
N SER A 232 -1.68 -0.41 5.85
CA SER A 232 -3.09 -0.46 5.43
C SER A 232 -3.75 0.91 5.29
N TYR A 233 -3.24 1.93 5.98
CA TYR A 233 -3.84 3.27 5.97
C TYR A 233 -2.87 4.35 5.52
N ILE A 234 -3.37 5.34 4.79
CA ILE A 234 -2.57 6.49 4.33
C ILE A 234 -2.77 7.73 5.24
N ASP A 235 -3.83 7.75 6.06
CA ASP A 235 -4.24 8.94 6.82
C ASP A 235 -4.18 8.79 8.34
N SER A 236 -3.35 9.61 8.99
CA SER A 236 -3.25 9.69 10.45
C SER A 236 -4.42 10.38 11.16
N ILE A 237 -5.34 11.02 10.42
CA ILE A 237 -6.42 11.84 10.96
C ILE A 237 -7.80 11.18 10.75
N LEU A 238 -8.16 10.74 9.54
CA LEU A 238 -9.41 9.99 9.31
C LEU A 238 -9.33 8.51 9.72
N HIS A 239 -8.15 7.90 9.69
CA HIS A 239 -7.99 6.47 10.00
C HIS A 239 -7.34 6.21 11.36
N LYS A 240 -7.23 7.21 12.24
CA LYS A 240 -6.63 7.02 13.57
C LYS A 240 -7.39 6.02 14.42
N GLU A 241 -8.72 6.13 14.46
CA GLU A 241 -9.56 5.18 15.19
C GLU A 241 -9.65 3.83 14.47
N PRO A 242 -9.96 3.74 13.16
CA PRO A 242 -9.94 2.48 12.43
C PRO A 242 -8.60 1.72 12.49
N ALA A 243 -7.46 2.40 12.38
CA ALA A 243 -6.13 1.76 12.47
C ALA A 243 -5.77 1.35 13.90
N SER A 244 -6.20 2.09 14.91
CA SER A 244 -5.99 1.72 16.32
C SER A 244 -6.88 0.55 16.73
N GLU A 245 -8.12 0.50 16.24
CA GLU A 245 -9.07 -0.58 16.52
C GLU A 245 -8.74 -1.84 15.71
N GLY A 246 -8.41 -1.68 14.42
CA GLY A 246 -7.98 -2.75 13.51
C GLY A 246 -6.53 -3.21 13.73
N LYS A 247 -5.74 -2.45 14.50
CA LYS A 247 -4.31 -2.67 14.78
C LYS A 247 -3.43 -2.76 13.52
N HIS A 248 -3.47 -1.72 12.70
CA HIS A 248 -2.66 -1.60 11.49
C HIS A 248 -1.72 -0.39 11.49
N ILE A 249 -0.79 -0.34 10.53
CA ILE A 249 0.12 0.80 10.35
C ILE A 249 -0.51 1.85 9.44
N ILE A 250 -0.31 3.11 9.84
CA ILE A 250 -0.64 4.28 9.04
C ILE A 250 0.64 4.84 8.41
N TRP A 251 0.58 5.17 7.13
CA TRP A 251 1.59 5.91 6.40
C TRP A 251 1.74 7.32 6.98
N ASN A 252 2.62 7.48 7.98
CA ASN A 252 2.88 8.76 8.62
C ASN A 252 4.37 9.07 8.70
N SER A 253 4.70 10.27 9.16
CA SER A 253 6.08 10.78 9.28
C SER A 253 7.00 9.91 10.13
N THR A 254 6.49 9.06 11.01
CA THR A 254 7.31 8.16 11.86
C THR A 254 7.80 6.94 11.09
N VAL A 255 6.97 6.38 10.19
CA VAL A 255 7.37 5.30 9.29
C VAL A 255 8.30 5.84 8.20
N CYS A 256 7.95 6.98 7.59
CA CYS A 256 8.79 7.63 6.57
C CYS A 256 10.10 8.23 7.10
N GLY A 257 10.12 8.71 8.34
CA GLY A 257 11.31 9.33 8.95
C GLY A 257 12.43 8.34 9.25
N ARG A 258 12.07 7.08 9.52
CA ARG A 258 13.01 6.01 9.88
C ARG A 258 13.61 5.28 8.67
N GLU A 259 13.07 5.46 7.46
CA GLU A 259 13.68 4.96 6.21
C GLU A 259 15.04 5.61 5.89
N LYS A 260 15.31 6.81 6.44
CA LYS A 260 16.53 7.58 6.17
C LYS A 260 17.65 7.41 7.21
N GLU A 261 17.33 6.90 8.39
CA GLU A 261 18.28 6.83 9.52
C GLU A 261 19.16 5.58 9.47
N THR A 262 18.79 4.67 8.60
CA THR A 262 19.44 3.39 8.37
C THR A 262 19.58 3.26 6.85
N ASP A 263 20.71 2.78 6.31
CA ASP A 263 20.87 2.49 4.86
C ASP A 263 19.95 1.33 4.38
N LEU A 264 18.79 1.15 5.03
CA LEU A 264 17.76 0.16 4.82
C LEU A 264 16.84 0.65 3.71
N HIS A 265 16.57 -0.23 2.75
CA HIS A 265 15.41 -0.08 1.88
C HIS A 265 14.25 -0.82 2.56
N PRO A 266 13.37 -0.18 3.34
CA PRO A 266 12.08 -0.79 3.67
C PRO A 266 11.33 -0.98 2.36
N LEU A 267 11.04 -2.23 2.02
CA LEU A 267 10.12 -2.54 0.94
C LEU A 267 8.74 -2.64 1.56
N LEU A 268 8.05 -1.51 1.59
CA LEU A 268 6.62 -1.43 1.82
C LEU A 268 5.94 -2.01 0.56
N LEU A 269 5.41 -3.22 0.66
CA LEU A 269 4.61 -3.82 -0.40
C LEU A 269 3.15 -3.38 -0.26
N ALA A 270 2.91 -2.17 -0.74
CA ALA A 270 1.72 -1.77 -1.48
C ALA A 270 2.23 -0.85 -2.61
N ASP A 271 2.15 -1.29 -3.86
CA ASP A 271 2.87 -0.78 -5.05
C ASP A 271 2.06 0.29 -5.84
N PRO A 272 2.56 0.99 -6.90
CA PRO A 272 3.94 1.23 -7.42
C PRO A 272 4.27 2.70 -7.76
N ASN A 273 5.42 3.27 -7.35
CA ASN A 273 6.54 3.70 -8.23
C ASN A 273 7.68 4.37 -7.45
N SER A 274 8.86 3.78 -7.55
CA SER A 274 10.18 4.29 -7.15
C SER A 274 10.66 5.42 -8.08
N SER A 275 11.45 6.42 -7.65
CA SER A 275 12.92 6.29 -7.48
C SER A 275 13.54 7.51 -6.76
N LEU A 276 14.46 7.20 -5.84
CA LEU A 276 15.23 8.08 -4.94
C LEU A 276 16.49 8.72 -5.56
N ASN A 277 16.91 9.88 -5.03
CA ASN A 277 18.29 10.07 -4.52
C ASN A 277 18.53 11.31 -3.60
N LYS A 278 19.07 11.03 -2.39
CA LYS A 278 20.02 11.78 -1.50
C LYS A 278 19.58 12.72 -0.34
N LEU A 279 19.82 12.19 0.88
CA LEU A 279 20.49 12.77 2.08
C LEU A 279 19.72 13.57 3.18
N SER A 280 20.42 13.63 4.34
CA SER A 280 20.23 13.90 5.79
C SER A 280 19.71 15.24 6.42
N GLN A 281 18.80 15.15 7.43
CA GLN A 281 18.30 16.15 8.42
C GLN A 281 17.84 17.55 7.93
N PRO A 282 16.80 18.14 8.55
CA PRO A 282 15.55 18.58 7.88
C PRO A 282 15.46 18.55 6.33
N GLN A 283 16.08 17.55 5.67
CA GLN A 283 16.05 17.34 4.22
C GLN A 283 14.83 16.52 3.74
N ILE A 284 13.93 16.11 4.65
CA ILE A 284 12.75 15.27 4.33
C ILE A 284 11.72 16.03 3.48
N SER A 285 11.53 17.32 3.75
CA SER A 285 10.75 18.24 2.91
C SER A 285 11.44 18.49 1.55
N TYR A 286 12.77 18.70 1.54
CA TYR A 286 13.53 19.02 0.33
C TYR A 286 13.63 17.86 -0.67
N THR A 287 13.91 16.63 -0.24
CA THR A 287 13.98 15.46 -1.17
C THR A 287 12.64 15.08 -1.79
N ALA A 288 11.54 15.09 -1.03
CA ALA A 288 10.21 14.83 -1.58
C ALA A 288 9.74 15.95 -2.51
N LYS A 289 10.09 17.20 -2.18
CA LYS A 289 9.89 18.35 -3.08
C LYS A 289 10.72 18.21 -4.35
N GLU A 290 12.01 17.87 -4.25
CA GLU A 290 12.90 17.65 -5.41
C GLU A 290 12.38 16.54 -6.34
N GLU A 291 11.90 15.43 -5.77
CA GLU A 291 11.25 14.35 -6.52
C GLU A 291 9.97 14.84 -7.23
N MET A 292 9.11 15.58 -6.52
CA MET A 292 7.94 16.22 -7.11
C MET A 292 8.31 17.19 -8.24
N ILE A 293 9.31 18.05 -8.04
CA ILE A 293 9.81 19.00 -9.04
C ILE A 293 10.34 18.27 -10.27
N THR A 294 11.10 17.19 -10.05
CA THR A 294 11.59 16.34 -11.14
C THR A 294 10.42 15.76 -11.92
N LYS A 295 9.40 15.24 -11.22
CA LYS A 295 8.21 14.68 -11.86
C LYS A 295 7.40 15.72 -12.64
N LEU A 296 7.25 16.93 -12.11
CA LEU A 296 6.61 18.03 -12.81
C LEU A 296 7.39 18.43 -14.07
N LYS A 297 8.73 18.50 -14.00
CA LYS A 297 9.58 18.78 -15.16
C LYS A 297 9.47 17.70 -16.24
N GLU A 298 9.39 16.42 -15.86
CA GLU A 298 9.11 15.32 -16.80
C GLU A 298 7.73 15.46 -17.45
N TYR A 299 6.70 15.77 -16.65
CA TYR A 299 5.34 15.94 -17.12
C TYR A 299 5.21 17.09 -18.13
N TYR A 300 5.94 18.19 -17.89
CA TYR A 300 5.93 19.41 -18.71
C TYR A 300 7.16 19.58 -19.61
N HIS A 301 7.88 18.51 -19.96
CA HIS A 301 9.16 18.59 -20.67
C HIS A 301 9.14 19.44 -21.96
N ASP A 302 8.00 19.51 -22.65
CA ASP A 302 7.81 20.29 -23.88
C ASP A 302 6.98 21.58 -23.69
N ASN A 303 6.73 22.03 -22.44
CA ASN A 303 5.87 23.17 -22.12
C ASN A 303 6.59 24.25 -21.29
N GLU A 304 7.36 25.09 -21.98
CA GLU A 304 8.16 26.19 -21.41
C GLU A 304 7.38 27.13 -20.45
N PRO A 305 6.15 27.60 -20.76
CA PRO A 305 5.37 28.38 -19.79
C PRO A 305 5.12 27.68 -18.46
N GLU A 306 4.78 26.38 -18.48
CA GLU A 306 4.52 25.62 -17.26
C GLU A 306 5.83 25.32 -16.51
N LEU A 307 6.92 25.02 -17.22
CA LEU A 307 8.25 24.83 -16.62
C LEU A 307 8.71 26.07 -15.83
N ARG A 308 8.45 27.28 -16.31
CA ARG A 308 8.74 28.51 -15.55
C ARG A 308 7.94 28.61 -14.25
N GLN A 309 6.68 28.16 -14.25
CA GLN A 309 5.88 28.12 -13.02
C GLN A 309 6.39 27.06 -12.04
N VAL A 310 6.89 25.92 -12.56
CA VAL A 310 7.57 24.90 -11.74
C VAL A 310 8.83 25.46 -11.08
N GLU A 311 9.63 26.25 -11.79
CA GLU A 311 10.80 26.93 -11.22
C GLU A 311 10.42 27.98 -10.18
N GLU A 312 9.37 28.76 -10.42
CA GLU A 312 8.83 29.73 -9.45
C GLU A 312 8.39 29.01 -8.16
N PHE A 313 7.63 27.91 -8.29
CA PHE A 313 7.23 27.07 -7.16
C PHE A 313 8.42 26.51 -6.40
N ASP A 314 9.45 26.00 -7.11
CA ASP A 314 10.64 25.46 -6.47
C ASP A 314 11.35 26.51 -5.59
N GLN A 315 11.39 27.75 -6.04
CA GLN A 315 12.06 28.84 -5.31
C GLN A 315 11.20 29.48 -4.21
N ALA A 316 9.89 29.61 -4.43
CA ALA A 316 9.01 30.44 -3.60
C ALA A 316 8.06 29.65 -2.68
N TYR A 317 8.00 28.32 -2.80
CA TYR A 317 7.06 27.52 -2.01
C TYR A 317 7.28 27.62 -0.49
N SER A 318 6.17 27.86 0.22
CA SER A 318 6.01 27.70 1.67
C SER A 318 4.76 26.86 1.92
N SER A 319 4.78 26.02 2.95
CA SER A 319 3.62 25.19 3.32
C SER A 319 2.39 26.01 3.74
N GLU A 320 2.59 27.25 4.20
CA GLU A 320 1.49 28.19 4.52
C GLU A 320 0.67 28.62 3.29
N ASP A 321 1.29 28.56 2.10
CA ASP A 321 0.71 28.96 0.81
C ASP A 321 0.28 27.76 -0.05
N VAL A 322 0.25 26.55 0.51
CA VAL A 322 0.02 25.31 -0.26
C VAL A 322 -1.25 25.34 -1.10
N ILE A 323 -2.34 25.92 -0.58
CA ILE A 323 -3.60 26.03 -1.33
C ILE A 323 -3.44 26.92 -2.55
N ARG A 324 -2.77 28.07 -2.39
CA ARG A 324 -2.50 29.01 -3.49
C ARG A 324 -1.75 28.34 -4.63
N TRP A 325 -0.80 27.48 -4.31
CA TRP A 325 -0.08 26.69 -5.31
C TRP A 325 -0.94 25.57 -5.90
N TYR A 326 -1.70 24.86 -5.07
CA TYR A 326 -2.53 23.74 -5.50
C TYR A 326 -3.59 24.14 -6.53
N VAL A 327 -4.24 25.30 -6.38
CA VAL A 327 -5.29 25.75 -7.31
C VAL A 327 -4.76 26.13 -8.70
N ARG A 328 -3.44 26.30 -8.87
CA ARG A 328 -2.86 26.64 -10.16
C ARG A 328 -2.83 25.42 -11.09
N PRO A 329 -3.18 25.57 -12.39
CA PRO A 329 -3.31 24.44 -13.31
C PRO A 329 -2.08 23.52 -13.42
N PHE A 330 -0.86 24.06 -13.29
CA PHE A 330 0.38 23.29 -13.42
C PHE A 330 0.61 22.32 -12.26
N ILE A 331 0.00 22.56 -11.10
CA ILE A 331 0.01 21.67 -9.94
C ILE A 331 -1.27 20.84 -9.91
N PHE A 332 -2.41 21.51 -10.04
CA PHE A 332 -3.73 20.89 -9.95
C PHE A 332 -3.87 19.70 -10.91
N ARG A 333 -3.50 19.87 -12.18
CA ARG A 333 -3.70 18.85 -13.23
C ARG A 333 -2.92 17.55 -12.98
N PRO A 334 -1.59 17.55 -12.82
CA PRO A 334 -0.83 16.32 -12.65
C PRO A 334 -1.19 15.57 -11.36
N ILE A 335 -1.44 16.29 -10.27
CA ILE A 335 -1.85 15.68 -9.00
C ILE A 335 -3.24 15.05 -9.14
N THR A 336 -4.20 15.80 -9.70
CA THR A 336 -5.56 15.29 -9.91
C THR A 336 -5.57 14.09 -10.85
N GLN A 337 -4.74 14.11 -11.90
CA GLN A 337 -4.59 12.98 -12.80
C GLN A 337 -4.04 11.74 -12.07
N ALA A 338 -2.99 11.89 -11.25
CA ALA A 338 -2.41 10.80 -10.47
C ALA A 338 -3.43 10.18 -9.51
N LEU A 339 -4.18 11.02 -8.78
CA LEU A 339 -5.22 10.59 -7.84
C LEU A 339 -6.36 9.86 -8.55
N ARG A 340 -6.85 10.40 -9.68
CA ARG A 340 -7.92 9.76 -10.48
C ARG A 340 -7.53 8.41 -11.05
N MET A 341 -6.30 8.29 -11.55
CA MET A 341 -5.77 7.03 -12.11
C MET A 341 -5.36 6.05 -11.01
N GLN A 342 -5.34 6.47 -9.74
CA GLN A 342 -4.82 5.69 -8.61
C GLN A 342 -3.39 5.18 -8.88
N ASP A 343 -2.59 5.99 -9.57
CA ASP A 343 -1.17 5.69 -9.82
C ASP A 343 -0.40 5.97 -8.53
N ALA A 344 -0.24 4.95 -7.70
CA ALA A 344 0.36 5.06 -6.37
C ALA A 344 1.75 5.72 -6.41
N GLY A 345 2.47 5.55 -7.50
CA GLY A 345 3.79 6.07 -7.70
C GLY A 345 3.85 7.53 -8.05
N GLN A 346 2.93 8.00 -8.89
CA GLN A 346 2.74 9.42 -9.10
C GLN A 346 2.20 10.08 -7.84
N ILE A 347 1.26 9.44 -7.14
CA ILE A 347 0.77 9.92 -5.84
C ILE A 347 1.93 10.04 -4.84
N HIS A 348 2.81 9.05 -4.76
CA HIS A 348 4.02 9.08 -3.95
C HIS A 348 4.98 10.20 -4.38
N ALA A 349 5.17 10.41 -5.69
CA ALA A 349 6.00 11.51 -6.19
C ALA A 349 5.43 12.88 -5.78
N TYR A 350 4.10 13.01 -5.69
CA TYR A 350 3.42 14.24 -5.26
C TYR A 350 3.15 14.31 -3.75
N ARG A 351 3.65 13.36 -2.94
CA ARG A 351 3.37 13.26 -1.49
C ARG A 351 3.72 14.52 -0.71
N PHE A 352 4.72 15.26 -1.17
CA PHE A 352 5.14 16.53 -0.58
C PHE A 352 3.97 17.51 -0.47
N LEU A 353 3.35 17.83 -1.60
CA LEU A 353 2.23 18.79 -1.63
C LEU A 353 0.93 18.18 -1.13
N ILE A 354 0.67 16.89 -1.40
CA ILE A 354 -0.55 16.21 -0.94
C ILE A 354 -0.66 16.27 0.58
N ASN A 355 0.45 16.03 1.30
CA ASN A 355 0.47 16.08 2.76
C ASN A 355 0.25 17.51 3.28
N ASP A 356 0.97 18.49 2.74
CA ASP A 356 0.82 19.89 3.16
C ASP A 356 -0.59 20.41 2.87
N LEU A 357 -1.15 20.10 1.69
CA LEU A 357 -2.48 20.51 1.28
C LEU A 357 -3.53 19.94 2.24
N ARG A 358 -3.38 18.66 2.60
CA ARG A 358 -4.31 18.00 3.50
C ARG A 358 -4.29 18.59 4.90
N LEU A 359 -3.10 18.83 5.46
CA LEU A 359 -2.95 19.49 6.76
C LEU A 359 -3.61 20.87 6.74
N MET A 360 -3.45 21.61 5.64
CA MET A 360 -4.07 22.92 5.48
C MET A 360 -5.60 22.82 5.33
N ILE A 361 -6.13 21.85 4.58
CA ILE A 361 -7.58 21.62 4.48
C ILE A 361 -8.19 21.35 5.85
N LEU A 362 -7.54 20.52 6.67
CA LEU A 362 -8.00 20.22 8.02
C LEU A 362 -7.94 21.47 8.92
N GLN A 363 -6.88 22.25 8.83
CA GLN A 363 -6.76 23.50 9.57
C GLN A 363 -7.86 24.52 9.20
N GLU A 364 -8.21 24.63 7.92
CA GLU A 364 -9.29 25.51 7.47
C GLU A 364 -10.68 24.94 7.80
N TYR A 365 -10.85 23.62 7.78
CA TYR A 365 -12.09 22.97 8.21
C TYR A 365 -12.37 23.20 9.70
N GLU A 366 -11.35 23.10 10.55
CA GLU A 366 -11.45 23.36 12.00
C GLU A 366 -11.97 24.78 12.32
N GLN A 367 -11.74 25.75 11.43
CA GLN A 367 -12.24 27.12 11.62
C GLN A 367 -13.75 27.25 11.35
N ILE A 368 -14.34 26.35 10.56
CA ILE A 368 -15.74 26.44 10.12
C ILE A 368 -16.64 25.35 10.70
N LYS A 369 -16.07 24.23 11.18
CA LYS A 369 -16.82 23.03 11.58
C LYS A 369 -17.91 23.29 12.63
N ASP A 370 -17.67 24.21 13.57
CA ASP A 370 -18.60 24.49 14.66
C ASP A 370 -19.74 25.44 14.24
N PHE A 371 -19.61 26.09 13.08
CA PHE A 371 -20.54 27.12 12.60
C PHE A 371 -21.39 26.69 11.41
N VAL A 372 -21.03 25.58 10.75
CA VAL A 372 -21.65 25.12 9.51
C VAL A 372 -22.26 23.74 9.74
N GLU A 373 -23.56 23.67 10.07
CA GLU A 373 -24.27 22.38 10.18
C GLU A 373 -24.60 21.81 8.79
N HIS A 374 -25.05 22.68 7.88
CA HIS A 374 -25.39 22.34 6.49
C HIS A 374 -24.85 23.39 5.53
N LEU A 375 -24.27 22.95 4.41
CA LEU A 375 -23.76 23.83 3.35
C LEU A 375 -24.06 23.24 1.99
N THR A 376 -24.56 24.06 1.06
CA THR A 376 -24.68 23.66 -0.35
C THR A 376 -23.54 24.25 -1.16
N VAL A 377 -22.83 23.40 -1.91
CA VAL A 377 -21.78 23.79 -2.84
C VAL A 377 -22.05 23.21 -4.23
N TYR A 378 -21.45 23.80 -5.25
CA TYR A 378 -21.74 23.52 -6.64
C TYR A 378 -20.46 23.22 -7.42
N ARG A 379 -20.57 22.36 -8.43
CA ARG A 379 -19.46 22.04 -9.33
C ARG A 379 -19.97 21.66 -10.71
N SER A 380 -19.36 22.19 -11.76
CA SER A 380 -19.65 21.75 -13.13
C SER A 380 -18.87 20.47 -13.48
N GLY A 381 -19.42 19.63 -14.36
CA GLY A 381 -18.75 18.46 -14.89
C GLY A 381 -19.21 18.10 -16.31
N GLN A 382 -18.43 17.26 -16.99
CA GLN A 382 -18.77 16.73 -18.31
C GLN A 382 -18.53 15.23 -18.37
N PHE A 383 -19.55 14.50 -18.84
CA PHE A 383 -19.52 13.04 -18.86
C PHE A 383 -19.78 12.50 -20.26
N SER A 384 -19.12 11.40 -20.60
CA SER A 384 -19.57 10.57 -21.72
C SER A 384 -20.95 10.00 -21.42
N ASN A 385 -21.65 9.50 -22.45
CA ASN A 385 -22.94 8.85 -22.24
C ASN A 385 -22.80 7.64 -21.29
N ASP A 386 -21.74 6.84 -21.43
CA ASP A 386 -21.53 5.64 -20.61
C ASP A 386 -21.28 5.99 -19.14
N GLU A 387 -20.41 6.98 -18.87
CA GLU A 387 -20.14 7.47 -17.51
C GLU A 387 -21.42 8.01 -16.87
N PHE A 388 -22.23 8.73 -17.64
CA PHE A 388 -23.47 9.31 -17.14
C PHE A 388 -24.54 8.25 -16.83
N GLU A 389 -24.69 7.23 -17.67
CA GLU A 389 -25.60 6.12 -17.38
C GLU A 389 -25.13 5.29 -16.18
N GLN A 390 -23.82 5.13 -15.98
CA GLN A 390 -23.30 4.54 -14.74
C GLN A 390 -23.70 5.35 -13.51
N MET A 391 -23.68 6.68 -13.58
CA MET A 391 -24.13 7.52 -12.46
C MET A 391 -25.64 7.35 -12.18
N LYS A 392 -26.48 7.26 -13.21
CA LYS A 392 -27.92 6.99 -13.04
C LYS A 392 -28.20 5.66 -12.38
N ASN A 393 -27.45 4.62 -12.74
CA ASN A 393 -27.58 3.30 -12.14
C ASN A 393 -27.15 3.26 -10.66
N ASN A 394 -26.48 4.31 -10.18
CA ASN A 394 -26.01 4.44 -8.80
C ASN A 394 -26.83 5.45 -7.96
N ILE A 395 -28.03 5.86 -8.42
CA ILE A 395 -28.94 6.65 -7.59
C ILE A 395 -29.30 5.86 -6.33
N GLY A 396 -29.16 6.49 -5.15
CA GLY A 396 -29.33 5.88 -3.84
C GLY A 396 -28.10 5.12 -3.31
N ASN A 397 -27.03 5.01 -4.09
CA ASN A 397 -25.75 4.41 -3.66
C ASN A 397 -24.71 5.49 -3.32
N THR A 398 -23.70 5.08 -2.55
CA THR A 398 -22.52 5.89 -2.24
C THR A 398 -21.49 5.81 -3.37
N ILE A 399 -20.94 6.96 -3.74
CA ILE A 399 -19.80 7.12 -4.64
C ILE A 399 -18.65 7.83 -3.93
N THR A 400 -17.43 7.59 -4.36
CA THR A 400 -16.22 8.26 -3.83
C THR A 400 -15.54 9.04 -4.93
N LYS A 401 -14.99 10.21 -4.58
CA LYS A 401 -14.07 10.96 -5.44
C LYS A 401 -12.63 10.79 -4.96
N ASN A 402 -11.83 10.11 -5.76
CA ASN A 402 -10.40 9.91 -5.51
C ASN A 402 -9.62 11.14 -5.99
N GLU A 403 -9.98 12.32 -5.50
CA GLU A 403 -9.29 13.60 -5.71
C GLU A 403 -9.69 14.59 -4.62
N PHE A 404 -8.89 15.65 -4.40
CA PHE A 404 -9.40 16.82 -3.70
C PHE A 404 -10.41 17.52 -4.61
N TRP A 405 -11.65 17.62 -4.15
CA TRP A 405 -12.73 18.05 -5.03
C TRP A 405 -13.06 19.52 -4.83
N SER A 406 -12.51 20.36 -5.71
CA SER A 406 -12.80 21.79 -5.77
C SER A 406 -14.27 22.03 -6.17
N THR A 407 -14.95 22.90 -5.43
CA THR A 407 -16.36 23.28 -5.57
C THR A 407 -16.51 24.78 -5.26
N THR A 408 -17.67 25.37 -5.52
CA THR A 408 -17.94 26.79 -5.21
C THR A 408 -19.25 26.93 -4.44
N ARG A 409 -19.33 27.91 -3.52
CA ARG A 409 -20.62 28.30 -2.92
C ARG A 409 -21.54 29.02 -3.91
N SER A 410 -21.01 29.54 -5.02
CA SER A 410 -21.77 30.29 -6.01
C SER A 410 -22.30 29.38 -7.12
N ARG A 411 -23.62 29.16 -7.14
CA ARG A 411 -24.29 28.44 -8.23
C ARG A 411 -24.04 29.11 -9.58
N GLU A 412 -24.00 30.44 -9.61
CA GLU A 412 -23.81 31.21 -10.84
C GLU A 412 -22.45 30.91 -11.48
N ILE A 413 -21.39 30.86 -10.68
CA ILE A 413 -20.04 30.55 -11.15
C ILE A 413 -19.99 29.13 -11.72
N ALA A 414 -20.52 28.15 -10.98
CA ALA A 414 -20.59 26.77 -11.48
C ALA A 414 -21.41 26.64 -12.78
N LEU A 415 -22.49 27.42 -12.94
CA LEU A 415 -23.27 27.48 -14.17
C LEU A 415 -22.50 28.09 -15.35
N MET A 416 -21.69 29.13 -15.12
CA MET A 416 -20.86 29.71 -16.18
C MET A 416 -19.92 28.65 -16.77
N PHE A 417 -19.26 27.85 -15.94
CA PHE A 417 -18.40 26.76 -16.38
C PHE A 417 -19.18 25.62 -17.05
N ALA A 418 -20.39 25.29 -16.56
CA ALA A 418 -21.23 24.27 -17.20
C ALA A 418 -21.70 24.69 -18.61
N LYS A 419 -21.88 26.00 -18.84
CA LYS A 419 -22.35 26.56 -20.12
C LYS A 419 -21.23 26.85 -21.13
N SER A 420 -19.98 26.98 -20.68
CA SER A 420 -18.82 27.20 -21.57
C SER A 420 -18.39 25.95 -22.34
N CYS A 421 -19.16 24.86 -22.27
CA CYS A 421 -18.83 23.56 -22.84
C CYS A 421 -19.20 23.48 -24.33
N ASP A 422 -18.35 22.85 -25.14
CA ASP A 422 -18.59 22.65 -26.58
C ASP A 422 -19.81 21.73 -26.82
N PRO A 423 -20.90 22.25 -27.42
CA PRO A 423 -22.10 21.46 -27.73
C PRO A 423 -21.85 20.32 -28.72
N THR A 424 -20.75 20.36 -29.47
CA THR A 424 -20.41 19.36 -30.50
C THR A 424 -19.65 18.16 -29.95
N SER A 425 -19.20 18.21 -28.69
CA SER A 425 -18.40 17.15 -28.06
C SER A 425 -19.15 15.84 -27.83
N GLY A 426 -20.50 15.84 -27.93
CA GLY A 426 -21.33 14.68 -27.59
C GLY A 426 -21.34 14.31 -26.11
N ARG A 427 -20.66 15.09 -25.25
CA ARG A 427 -20.65 14.92 -23.78
C ARG A 427 -21.85 15.60 -23.16
N LYS A 428 -22.34 15.06 -22.05
CA LYS A 428 -23.42 15.66 -21.26
C LYS A 428 -22.82 16.65 -20.26
N SER A 429 -23.29 17.90 -20.31
CA SER A 429 -22.96 18.91 -19.30
C SER A 429 -23.80 18.68 -18.04
N VAL A 430 -23.13 18.73 -16.89
CA VAL A 430 -23.69 18.43 -15.58
C VAL A 430 -23.37 19.56 -14.60
N LEU A 431 -24.34 19.89 -13.74
CA LEU A 431 -24.13 20.64 -12.52
C LEU A 431 -24.37 19.73 -11.32
N PHE A 432 -23.34 19.58 -10.50
CA PHE A 432 -23.44 19.00 -9.18
C PHE A 432 -23.97 20.05 -8.20
N GLU A 433 -25.02 19.68 -7.46
CA GLU A 433 -25.52 20.38 -6.30
C GLU A 433 -25.27 19.48 -5.08
N ILE A 434 -24.30 19.85 -4.26
CA ILE A 434 -23.74 18.99 -3.22
C ILE A 434 -24.13 19.57 -1.87
N THR A 435 -24.84 18.78 -1.07
CA THR A 435 -25.18 19.12 0.31
C THR A 435 -24.15 18.50 1.24
N PHE A 436 -23.33 19.34 1.86
CA PHE A 436 -22.47 18.99 2.97
C PHE A 436 -23.29 18.94 4.27
N ASP A 437 -23.08 17.88 5.05
CA ASP A 437 -23.69 17.65 6.36
C ASP A 437 -22.56 17.47 7.39
N ALA A 438 -22.49 18.31 8.42
CA ALA A 438 -21.43 18.24 9.44
C ALA A 438 -21.48 16.98 10.31
N LYS A 439 -22.58 16.21 10.24
CA LYS A 439 -22.71 14.91 10.91
C LYS A 439 -22.05 13.77 10.14
N SER A 440 -21.69 14.01 8.88
CA SER A 440 -21.00 13.07 8.01
C SER A 440 -19.49 13.06 8.30
N SER A 441 -18.75 12.05 7.81
CA SER A 441 -17.28 12.00 7.96
C SER A 441 -16.53 12.91 6.98
N ALA A 442 -17.24 13.68 6.15
CA ALA A 442 -16.64 14.54 5.14
C ALA A 442 -15.89 15.72 5.76
N VAL A 443 -14.75 16.07 5.16
CA VAL A 443 -13.97 17.27 5.49
C VAL A 443 -14.02 18.21 4.30
N ILE A 444 -14.34 19.48 4.55
CA ILE A 444 -14.40 20.52 3.51
C ILE A 444 -13.75 21.82 4.02
N ALA A 445 -12.85 22.39 3.25
CA ALA A 445 -12.17 23.64 3.60
C ALA A 445 -12.73 24.82 2.82
N ASP A 446 -12.90 25.97 3.49
CA ASP A 446 -13.08 27.26 2.82
C ASP A 446 -11.72 27.80 2.39
N ILE A 447 -11.46 27.77 1.09
CA ILE A 447 -10.17 28.17 0.55
C ILE A 447 -10.20 29.52 -0.16
N SER A 448 -11.35 30.20 -0.14
CA SER A 448 -11.55 31.49 -0.82
C SER A 448 -10.51 32.55 -0.42
N ARG A 449 -10.07 32.57 0.85
CA ARG A 449 -9.09 33.53 1.36
C ARG A 449 -7.64 33.23 0.98
N ARG A 450 -7.36 32.00 0.53
CA ARG A 450 -6.01 31.50 0.21
C ARG A 450 -5.85 31.14 -1.27
N SER A 451 -6.95 31.15 -2.04
CA SER A 451 -6.94 30.94 -3.48
C SER A 451 -6.50 32.21 -4.21
N ASP A 452 -5.84 32.06 -5.35
CA ASP A 452 -5.58 33.17 -6.29
C ASP A 452 -6.89 33.68 -6.95
N TYR A 453 -8.02 33.00 -6.72
CA TYR A 453 -9.36 33.32 -7.25
C TYR A 453 -10.39 33.53 -6.11
N PRO A 454 -10.26 34.57 -5.28
CA PRO A 454 -11.11 34.76 -4.10
C PRO A 454 -12.60 34.94 -4.44
N ASP A 455 -12.90 35.51 -5.62
CA ASP A 455 -14.27 35.74 -6.09
C ASP A 455 -15.00 34.44 -6.43
N GLU A 456 -14.28 33.32 -6.58
CA GLU A 456 -14.88 32.01 -6.87
C GLU A 456 -15.55 31.37 -5.65
N SER A 457 -15.39 31.92 -4.44
CA SER A 457 -15.98 31.38 -3.21
C SER A 457 -15.72 29.87 -3.06
N GLU A 458 -14.47 29.47 -3.34
CA GLU A 458 -14.06 28.09 -3.52
C GLU A 458 -14.06 27.31 -2.19
N MET A 459 -14.61 26.10 -2.25
CA MET A 459 -14.63 25.11 -1.17
C MET A 459 -13.97 23.83 -1.66
N LEU A 460 -13.08 23.26 -0.87
CA LEU A 460 -12.29 22.10 -1.26
C LEU A 460 -12.59 20.90 -0.36
N PHE A 461 -13.16 19.84 -0.92
CA PHE A 461 -13.33 18.57 -0.20
C PHE A 461 -12.01 17.81 -0.10
N ASP A 462 -11.79 17.14 1.04
CA ASP A 462 -10.63 16.26 1.24
C ASP A 462 -10.70 15.02 0.33
N LEU A 463 -9.54 14.42 0.11
CA LEU A 463 -9.38 13.18 -0.66
C LEU A 463 -10.21 12.05 -0.06
N GLY A 464 -10.89 11.29 -0.91
CA GLY A 464 -11.67 10.12 -0.49
C GLY A 464 -13.03 10.46 0.12
N THR A 465 -13.47 11.72 0.02
CA THR A 465 -14.83 12.10 0.44
C THR A 465 -15.86 11.28 -0.32
N THR A 466 -16.85 10.77 0.42
CA THR A 466 -17.93 9.95 -0.11
C THR A 466 -19.25 10.72 -0.18
N PHE A 467 -20.05 10.39 -1.18
CA PHE A 467 -21.29 11.09 -1.50
C PHE A 467 -22.38 10.10 -1.86
N GLU A 468 -23.59 10.29 -1.36
CA GLU A 468 -24.79 9.60 -1.85
C GLU A 468 -25.35 10.36 -3.07
N ILE A 469 -25.67 9.63 -4.15
CA ILE A 469 -26.40 10.21 -5.29
C ILE A 469 -27.90 10.25 -4.96
N GLN A 470 -28.42 11.42 -4.60
CA GLN A 470 -29.82 11.57 -4.22
C GLN A 470 -30.76 11.59 -5.43
N SER A 471 -30.40 12.32 -6.49
CA SER A 471 -31.21 12.38 -7.71
C SER A 471 -30.42 12.91 -8.91
N ILE A 472 -30.89 12.55 -10.11
CA ILE A 472 -30.38 13.06 -11.38
C ILE A 472 -31.59 13.47 -12.23
N HIS A 473 -31.65 14.71 -12.70
CA HIS A 473 -32.73 15.20 -13.55
C HIS A 473 -32.22 16.23 -14.58
N LEU A 474 -32.96 16.40 -15.67
CA LEU A 474 -32.66 17.39 -16.71
C LEU A 474 -33.40 18.69 -16.41
N GLU A 475 -32.68 19.80 -16.35
CA GLU A 475 -33.26 21.14 -16.36
C GLU A 475 -33.46 21.57 -17.82
N GLU A 476 -34.69 21.38 -18.35
CA GLU A 476 -34.99 21.57 -19.79
C GLU A 476 -34.68 22.98 -20.29
N ALA A 477 -34.92 24.01 -19.47
CA ALA A 477 -34.71 25.40 -19.83
C ALA A 477 -33.23 25.74 -20.13
N SER A 478 -32.30 25.02 -19.51
CA SER A 478 -30.86 25.22 -19.64
C SER A 478 -30.14 24.07 -20.34
N ASN A 479 -30.87 23.01 -20.72
CA ASN A 479 -30.35 21.75 -21.25
C ASN A 479 -29.18 21.20 -20.39
N LEU A 480 -29.33 21.30 -19.07
CA LEU A 480 -28.29 20.97 -18.10
C LEU A 480 -28.77 19.85 -17.17
N TRP A 481 -27.95 18.83 -16.99
CA TRP A 481 -28.26 17.77 -16.04
C TRP A 481 -27.88 18.20 -14.62
N ILE A 482 -28.81 18.14 -13.69
CA ILE A 482 -28.57 18.41 -12.28
C ILE A 482 -28.40 17.09 -11.54
N ILE A 483 -27.27 16.94 -10.87
CA ILE A 483 -26.96 15.80 -10.01
C ILE A 483 -26.91 16.28 -8.57
N LYS A 484 -27.85 15.82 -7.75
CA LYS A 484 -27.89 16.14 -6.32
C LYS A 484 -27.12 15.10 -5.53
N LEU A 485 -26.12 15.56 -4.79
CA LEU A 485 -25.30 14.74 -3.91
C LEU A 485 -25.47 15.16 -2.46
N LYS A 486 -25.31 14.22 -1.53
CA LYS A 486 -25.17 14.51 -0.10
C LYS A 486 -23.91 13.84 0.44
N THR A 487 -23.14 14.50 1.29
CA THR A 487 -22.02 13.84 1.96
C THR A 487 -22.52 12.75 2.90
N ASN A 488 -21.79 11.63 2.94
CA ASN A 488 -22.07 10.50 3.83
C ASN A 488 -21.13 10.52 5.05
#